data_AF-A0A1A8LRM9-F1
#
_entry.id   AF-A0A1A8LRM9-F1
#
_cell.length_a   1.000
_cell.length_b   1.000
_cell.length_c   1.000
_cell.angle_alpha   90.00
_cell.angle_beta   90.00
_cell.angle_gamma   90.00
#
_symmetry.space_group_name_H-M   'P 1'
#
loop_
_entity.id
_entity.type
_entity.pdbx_description
1 polymer ?
#
loop_
_entity_poly.entity_id
_entity_poly.type
_entity_poly.pdbx_seq_one_letter_code
_entity_poly.pdbx_strand_id
1 'polypeptide(L)'
;RPVLKNLSVETCEMPDASFKPFLSSGVVSLLNGGVNHDVVILCDTGASQTLIKQNVLPFSANSHAGYSVLLQGIEMGSVPAEIHVIHLTSPLVTGELKVSILDKLPTPG
;
A
#
# COMPACT_ATOMS: atom_id res chain seq x y z
N ARG A 1 -39.16 -2.42 -11.38
CA ARG A 1 -38.18 -1.32 -11.41
C ARG A 1 -37.05 -1.69 -10.45
N PRO A 2 -35.82 -1.98 -10.89
CA PRO A 2 -34.72 -2.18 -9.96
C PRO A 2 -34.14 -0.81 -9.57
N VAL A 3 -33.89 -0.62 -8.28
CA VAL A 3 -33.20 0.54 -7.71
C VAL A 3 -31.70 0.28 -7.91
N LEU A 4 -31.07 1.04 -8.79
CA LEU A 4 -29.61 1.08 -8.90
C LEU A 4 -29.08 1.71 -7.62
N LYS A 5 -28.40 0.90 -6.80
CA LYS A 5 -27.60 1.41 -5.68
C LYS A 5 -26.43 2.18 -6.30
N ASN A 6 -26.34 3.47 -6.01
CA ASN A 6 -25.20 4.31 -6.39
C ASN A 6 -23.93 3.68 -5.80
N LEU A 7 -23.09 3.08 -6.64
CA LEU A 7 -21.70 2.83 -6.28
C LEU A 7 -21.05 4.21 -6.18
N SER A 8 -20.66 4.61 -4.97
CA SER A 8 -19.74 5.72 -4.77
C SER A 8 -18.47 5.42 -5.55
N VAL A 9 -18.19 6.25 -6.56
CA VAL A 9 -16.87 6.30 -7.17
C VAL A 9 -15.93 6.75 -6.06
N GLU A 10 -15.14 5.83 -5.51
CA GLU A 10 -14.05 6.21 -4.60
C GLU A 10 -13.13 7.14 -5.39
N THR A 11 -13.10 8.41 -4.99
CA THR A 11 -12.16 9.38 -5.53
C THR A 11 -10.77 8.92 -5.13
N CYS A 12 -9.92 8.62 -6.11
CA CYS A 12 -8.51 8.35 -5.88
C CYS A 12 -7.88 9.65 -5.37
N GLU A 13 -7.64 9.75 -4.07
CA GLU A 13 -6.91 10.87 -3.49
C GLU A 13 -5.51 10.88 -4.10
N MET A 14 -5.04 12.05 -4.51
CA MET A 14 -3.68 12.20 -5.04
C MET A 14 -2.80 12.78 -3.94
N PRO A 15 -1.53 12.35 -3.82
CA PRO A 15 -0.58 13.00 -2.92
C PRO A 15 -0.46 14.50 -3.23
N ASP A 16 -0.17 15.29 -2.20
CA ASP A 16 0.12 16.71 -2.36
C ASP A 16 1.22 16.95 -3.42
N ALA A 17 1.07 18.01 -4.21
CA ALA A 17 1.97 18.32 -5.32
C ALA A 17 3.43 18.52 -4.87
N SER A 18 3.66 18.91 -3.61
CA SER A 18 5.01 19.02 -3.02
C SER A 18 5.75 17.69 -2.96
N PHE A 19 5.05 16.55 -2.97
CA PHE A 19 5.67 15.23 -3.00
C PHE A 19 6.15 14.80 -4.39
N LYS A 20 5.78 15.51 -5.46
CA LYS A 20 6.10 15.14 -6.85
C LYS A 20 7.55 14.66 -7.09
N PRO A 21 8.59 15.26 -6.50
CA PRO A 21 9.98 14.79 -6.69
C PRO A 21 10.25 13.38 -6.14
N PHE A 22 9.42 12.91 -5.22
CA PHE A 22 9.56 11.65 -4.47
C PHE A 22 8.54 10.60 -4.90
N LEU A 23 7.67 10.93 -5.87
CA LEU A 23 6.68 10.00 -6.41
C LEU A 23 7.30 9.16 -7.53
N SER A 24 7.03 7.87 -7.51
CA SER A 24 7.31 6.96 -8.61
C SER A 24 6.10 6.09 -8.92
N SER A 25 6.00 5.61 -10.15
CA SER A 25 4.98 4.63 -10.53
C SER A 25 5.53 3.22 -10.35
N GLY A 26 4.66 2.30 -9.97
CA GLY A 26 4.98 0.88 -9.88
C GLY A 26 3.78 -0.01 -10.12
N VAL A 27 4.04 -1.31 -10.15
CA VAL A 27 3.04 -2.36 -10.32
C VAL A 27 3.23 -3.37 -9.19
N VAL A 28 2.14 -3.72 -8.51
CA VAL A 28 2.17 -4.70 -7.42
C VAL A 28 1.25 -5.88 -7.68
N SER A 29 1.60 -7.04 -7.14
CA SER A 29 0.76 -8.24 -7.15
C SER A 29 1.07 -9.17 -5.98
N LEU A 30 0.15 -10.10 -5.70
CA LEU A 30 0.40 -11.19 -4.75
C LEU A 30 1.29 -12.27 -5.41
N LEU A 31 2.17 -12.89 -4.64
CA LEU A 31 3.17 -13.86 -5.15
C LEU A 31 2.55 -15.11 -5.80
N ASN A 32 1.39 -15.53 -5.33
CA ASN A 32 0.71 -16.77 -5.68
C ASN A 32 -0.16 -16.66 -6.95
N GLY A 33 0.09 -15.64 -7.77
CA GLY A 33 -0.71 -15.34 -8.94
C GLY A 33 -1.89 -14.47 -8.56
N GLY A 34 -1.92 -13.26 -9.14
CA GLY A 34 -2.95 -12.27 -8.90
C GLY A 34 -2.96 -11.25 -10.03
N VAL A 35 -3.99 -10.41 -10.05
CA VAL A 35 -4.05 -9.29 -10.99
C VAL A 35 -2.97 -8.28 -10.58
N ASN A 36 -2.29 -7.71 -11.57
CA ASN A 36 -1.36 -6.62 -11.36
C ASN A 36 -2.14 -5.32 -11.10
N HIS A 37 -1.73 -4.57 -10.09
CA HIS A 37 -2.32 -3.29 -9.74
C HIS A 37 -1.29 -2.18 -9.89
N ASP A 38 -1.64 -1.15 -10.64
CA ASP A 38 -0.83 0.06 -10.75
C ASP A 38 -0.91 0.85 -9.44
N VAL A 39 0.25 1.34 -8.98
CA VAL A 39 0.38 2.12 -7.75
C VAL A 39 1.25 3.35 -7.97
N VAL A 40 0.99 4.38 -7.16
CA VAL A 40 1.90 5.50 -6.96
C VAL A 40 2.61 5.30 -5.63
N ILE A 41 3.93 5.39 -5.65
CA ILE A 41 4.80 5.11 -4.52
C ILE A 41 5.44 6.42 -4.08
N LEU A 42 5.25 6.77 -2.81
CA LEU A 42 5.96 7.86 -2.15
C LEU A 42 7.23 7.32 -1.49
N CYS A 43 8.39 7.73 -1.98
CA CYS A 43 9.68 7.35 -1.40
C CYS A 43 10.10 8.35 -0.30
N ASP A 44 10.05 7.91 0.96
CA ASP A 44 10.55 8.66 2.10
C ASP A 44 11.95 8.16 2.49
N THR A 45 12.90 9.08 2.70
CA THR A 45 14.25 8.79 3.18
C THR A 45 14.30 8.31 4.64
N GLY A 46 13.27 8.60 5.44
CA GLY A 46 13.22 8.27 6.87
C GLY A 46 12.49 6.96 7.20
N ALA A 47 11.80 6.35 6.24
CA ALA A 47 10.96 5.18 6.49
C ALA A 47 11.77 3.88 6.51
N SER A 48 11.69 3.14 7.62
CA SER A 48 12.31 1.81 7.75
C SER A 48 11.42 0.66 7.28
N GLN A 49 10.14 0.95 7.03
CA GLN A 49 9.13 -0.01 6.60
C GLN A 49 8.40 0.52 5.36
N THR A 50 8.10 -0.38 4.43
CA THR A 50 7.20 -0.06 3.30
C THR A 50 5.76 -0.28 3.75
N LEU A 51 4.89 0.69 3.47
CA LEU A 51 3.48 0.66 3.83
C LEU A 51 2.62 0.55 2.57
N ILE A 52 1.50 -0.16 2.66
CA ILE A 52 0.51 -0.25 1.58
C ILE A 52 -0.90 -0.26 2.17
N LYS A 53 -1.88 0.30 1.44
CA LYS A 53 -3.27 0.28 1.86
C LYS A 53 -3.86 -1.13 1.71
N GLN A 54 -4.68 -1.53 2.68
CA GLN A 54 -5.37 -2.83 2.73
C GLN A 54 -6.19 -3.12 1.47
N ASN A 55 -6.78 -2.11 0.84
CA ASN A 55 -7.67 -2.27 -0.31
C ASN A 55 -6.95 -2.33 -1.67
N VAL A 56 -5.62 -2.20 -1.72
CA VAL A 56 -4.85 -2.21 -2.98
C VAL A 56 -4.74 -3.62 -3.57
N LEU A 57 -4.62 -4.63 -2.71
CA LEU A 57 -4.56 -6.04 -3.08
C LEU A 57 -5.49 -6.85 -2.18
N PRO A 58 -5.98 -8.03 -2.63
CA PRO A 58 -6.81 -8.90 -1.82
C PRO A 58 -5.96 -9.68 -0.80
N PHE A 59 -5.35 -8.97 0.16
CA PHE A 59 -4.52 -9.56 1.20
C PHE A 59 -5.29 -10.61 2.00
N SER A 60 -4.59 -11.69 2.33
CA SER A 60 -5.13 -12.82 3.08
C SER A 60 -4.03 -13.55 3.85
N ALA A 61 -4.40 -14.55 4.65
CA ALA A 61 -3.46 -15.42 5.35
C ALA A 61 -2.38 -16.04 4.44
N ASN A 62 -2.70 -16.27 3.15
CA ASN A 62 -1.73 -16.82 2.19
C ASN A 62 -0.62 -15.84 1.81
N SER A 63 -0.86 -14.55 1.96
CA SER A 63 0.13 -13.49 1.71
C SER A 63 0.83 -13.02 2.99
N HIS A 64 0.36 -13.46 4.16
CA HIS A 64 0.86 -13.04 5.46
C HIS A 64 2.25 -13.65 5.72
N ALA A 65 3.19 -12.84 6.23
CA ALA A 65 4.58 -13.23 6.48
C ALA A 65 4.80 -13.93 7.83
N GLY A 66 3.74 -14.10 8.63
CA GLY A 66 3.75 -14.82 9.91
C GLY A 66 4.04 -13.95 11.13
N TYR A 67 4.14 -12.62 10.97
CA TYR A 67 4.40 -11.69 12.07
C TYR A 67 3.83 -10.30 11.80
N SER A 68 3.68 -9.53 12.87
CA SER A 68 3.31 -8.11 12.84
C SER A 68 4.46 -7.27 13.36
N VAL A 69 4.52 -6.01 12.93
CA VAL A 69 5.46 -5.02 13.45
C VAL A 69 4.71 -3.92 14.17
N LEU A 70 5.39 -3.24 15.07
CA LEU A 70 4.88 -2.06 15.74
C LEU A 70 5.49 -0.82 15.06
N LEU A 71 4.68 -0.12 14.27
CA LEU A 71 5.09 1.09 13.56
C LEU A 71 5.07 2.27 14.53
N GLN A 72 6.17 3.03 14.58
CA GLN A 72 6.33 4.22 15.41
C GLN A 72 6.58 5.45 14.54
N GLY A 73 6.21 6.64 15.05
CA GLY A 73 6.41 7.90 14.32
C GLY A 73 5.32 8.20 13.29
N ILE A 74 4.30 7.35 13.21
CA ILE A 74 3.06 7.61 12.49
C ILE A 74 2.01 8.10 13.48
N GLU A 75 1.42 9.27 13.19
CA GLU A 75 0.34 9.90 13.97
C GLU A 75 0.58 10.05 15.48
N MET A 76 1.81 10.42 15.90
CA MET A 76 2.17 10.61 17.32
C MET A 76 1.85 9.39 18.21
N GLY A 77 1.83 8.19 17.62
CA GLY A 77 1.46 6.97 18.29
C GLY A 77 2.22 5.75 17.78
N SER A 78 1.69 4.59 18.13
CA SER A 78 2.24 3.30 17.78
C SER A 78 1.14 2.39 17.22
N VAL A 79 1.29 1.92 15.98
CA VAL A 79 0.26 1.14 15.29
C VAL A 79 0.79 -0.26 14.98
N PRO A 80 0.14 -1.33 15.46
CA PRO A 80 0.49 -2.68 15.01
C PRO A 80 0.03 -2.88 13.56
N ALA A 81 0.91 -3.44 12.73
CA ALA A 81 0.60 -3.73 11.34
C ALA A 81 1.07 -5.14 10.97
N GLU A 82 0.19 -5.90 10.32
CA GLU A 82 0.54 -7.21 9.78
C GLU A 82 1.50 -7.06 8.59
N ILE A 83 2.47 -7.96 8.50
CA ILE A 83 3.41 -7.99 7.38
C ILE A 83 2.95 -9.00 6.34
N HIS A 84 2.92 -8.57 5.09
CA HIS A 84 2.63 -9.40 3.94
C HIS A 84 3.78 -9.38 2.95
N VAL A 85 3.82 -10.38 2.06
CA VAL A 85 4.80 -10.46 0.97
C VAL A 85 4.08 -10.24 -0.37
N ILE A 86 4.60 -9.30 -1.15
CA ILE A 86 4.10 -8.96 -2.48
C ILE A 86 5.23 -8.97 -3.50
N HIS A 87 4.90 -9.00 -4.78
CA HIS A 87 5.83 -8.63 -5.83
C HIS A 87 5.63 -7.15 -6.18
N LEU A 88 6.72 -6.38 -6.26
CA LEU A 88 6.72 -5.00 -6.72
C LEU A 88 7.64 -4.89 -7.93
N THR A 89 7.18 -4.18 -8.96
CA THR A 89 7.99 -3.73 -10.09
C THR A 89 7.92 -2.22 -10.17
N SER A 90 9.07 -1.55 -10.07
CA SER A 90 9.20 -0.10 -10.17
C SER A 90 10.58 0.27 -10.73
N PRO A 91 10.83 1.54 -11.10
CA PRO A 91 12.16 1.98 -11.54
C PRO A 91 13.27 1.77 -10.50
N LEU A 92 12.96 1.73 -9.20
CA LEU A 92 13.94 1.64 -8.13
C LEU A 92 14.17 0.20 -7.64
N VAL A 93 13.13 -0.63 -7.65
CA VAL A 93 13.17 -2.01 -7.16
C VAL A 93 12.23 -2.90 -7.95
N THR A 94 12.66 -4.13 -8.22
CA THR A 94 11.83 -5.19 -8.80
C THR A 94 12.06 -6.49 -8.04
N GLY A 95 11.00 -7.13 -7.55
CA GLY A 95 11.10 -8.39 -6.81
C GLY A 95 10.11 -8.52 -5.67
N GLU A 96 10.36 -9.51 -4.82
CA GLU A 96 9.55 -9.75 -3.62
C GLU A 96 9.87 -8.73 -2.53
N LEU A 97 8.85 -8.15 -1.93
CA LEU A 97 8.95 -7.14 -0.89
C LEU A 97 8.00 -7.45 0.27
N LYS A 98 8.48 -7.22 1.48
CA LYS A 98 7.65 -7.24 2.69
C LYS A 98 7.06 -5.86 2.94
N VAL A 99 5.75 -5.82 3.14
CA VAL A 99 4.99 -4.59 3.34
C VAL A 99 4.12 -4.68 4.57
N SER A 100 4.01 -3.58 5.30
CA SER A 100 3.05 -3.43 6.40
C SER A 100 1.73 -2.95 5.84
N ILE A 101 0.63 -3.59 6.24
CA ILE A 101 -0.71 -3.21 5.75
C ILE A 101 -1.39 -2.25 6.72
N LEU A 102 -1.98 -1.19 6.18
CA LEU A 102 -2.76 -0.22 6.94
C LEU A 102 -4.08 0.11 6.21
N ASP A 103 -5.13 0.44 6.96
CA ASP A 103 -6.38 0.95 6.38
C ASP A 103 -6.20 2.36 5.80
N LYS A 104 -5.32 3.16 6.42
CA LYS A 104 -4.98 4.52 6.02
C LYS A 104 -3.48 4.74 6.09
N LEU A 105 -2.93 5.42 5.09
CA LEU A 105 -1.52 5.81 5.11
C LEU A 105 -1.32 7.09 5.94
N PRO A 106 -0.12 7.31 6.51
CA PRO A 106 0.19 8.52 7.28
C PRO A 106 0.10 9.81 6.45
N THR A 107 0.27 9.70 5.14
CA THR A 107 0.13 10.78 4.17
C THR A 107 -1.02 10.46 3.23
N PRO A 108 -2.01 11.35 3.04
CA PRO A 108 -3.09 11.17 2.08
C PRO A 108 -2.59 11.04 0.64
N GLY A 109 -3.36 10.33 -0.19
CA GLY A 109 -2.93 9.84 -1.51
C GLY A 109 -3.11 8.34 -1.62
#